data_AF-A0A6G1L3V0-F1
#
_entry.id   AF-A0A6G1L3V0-F1
#
_cell.length_a   1.000
_cell.length_b   1.000
_cell.length_c   1.000
_cell.angle_alpha   90.00
_cell.angle_beta   90.00
_cell.angle_gamma   90.00
#
_symmetry.space_group_name_H-M   'P 1'
#
loop_
_entity.id
_entity.type
_entity.pdbx_description
1 polymer ?
#
loop_
_entity_poly.entity_id
_entity_poly.type
_entity_poly.pdbx_seq_one_letter_code
_entity_poly.pdbx_strand_id
1 'polypeptide(L)'
;FTRCLVFCLDLIGVAFVATAAILESGLNLTTLRSCAAAIYLCLVFYFCFKALIQVFLIEGIYVLRRHSTKSSWHDPVRFASFAFVVCGFTIIAITAFVWPVAGLTEGADGSYTCRIGLPNKVLFPLLAYDIAVNLFLTLIFVVLLWPALKYRKSLLIEASQASQGGGPWSPHEDYPSTRDISGPGTKQHVNQLRNVLLKCLAASVLVLISTIVNLALLHSWDGHEQGWLCFTVCTFDVTAQLCVVHWVTVEKTAKAPQRSSPR
;
A
#
# COMPACT_ATOMS: atom_id res chain seq x y z
N PHE A 1 -5.28 -11.30 -12.38
CA PHE A 1 -5.83 -10.54 -11.24
C PHE A 1 -5.05 -9.25 -10.97
N THR A 2 -3.77 -9.29 -10.57
CA THR A 2 -2.99 -8.05 -10.32
C THR A 2 -2.98 -7.04 -11.48
N ARG A 3 -2.87 -7.50 -12.73
CA ARG A 3 -2.95 -6.62 -13.92
C ARG A 3 -4.30 -5.92 -14.05
N CYS A 4 -5.40 -6.60 -13.70
CA CYS A 4 -6.73 -6.02 -13.69
C CYS A 4 -6.86 -4.97 -12.59
N LEU A 5 -6.31 -5.23 -11.39
CA LEU A 5 -6.30 -4.24 -10.30
C LEU A 5 -5.54 -2.98 -10.67
N VAL A 6 -4.36 -3.10 -11.29
CA VAL A 6 -3.57 -1.95 -11.75
C VAL A 6 -4.36 -1.15 -12.80
N PHE A 7 -4.96 -1.83 -13.78
CA PHE A 7 -5.82 -1.17 -14.76
C PHE A 7 -7.02 -0.45 -14.12
N CYS A 8 -7.68 -1.07 -13.15
CA CYS A 8 -8.78 -0.43 -12.42
C CYS A 8 -8.30 0.78 -11.61
N LEU A 9 -7.12 0.69 -10.98
CA LEU A 9 -6.51 1.81 -10.25
C LEU A 9 -6.21 2.98 -11.17
N ASP A 10 -5.61 2.72 -12.32
CA ASP A 10 -5.31 3.73 -13.33
C ASP A 10 -6.61 4.39 -13.85
N LEU A 11 -7.63 3.59 -14.15
CA LEU A 11 -8.93 4.08 -14.61
C LEU A 11 -9.62 4.98 -13.56
N ILE A 12 -9.66 4.55 -12.30
CA ILE A 12 -10.24 5.33 -11.20
C ILE A 12 -9.44 6.61 -10.95
N GLY A 13 -8.10 6.55 -11.00
CA GLY A 13 -7.26 7.73 -10.86
C GLY A 13 -7.51 8.77 -11.96
N VAL A 14 -7.57 8.34 -13.22
CA VAL A 14 -7.90 9.23 -14.35
C VAL A 14 -9.31 9.79 -14.21
N ALA A 15 -10.30 8.96 -13.84
CA ALA A 15 -11.67 9.41 -13.63
C ALA A 15 -11.77 10.44 -12.48
N PHE A 16 -11.01 10.25 -11.41
CA PHE A 16 -10.95 11.19 -10.29
C PHE A 16 -10.38 12.54 -10.71
N VAL A 17 -9.23 12.55 -11.39
CA VAL A 17 -8.60 13.80 -11.88
C VAL A 17 -9.51 14.51 -12.88
N ALA A 18 -10.12 13.77 -13.81
CA ALA A 18 -11.07 14.34 -14.76
C ALA A 18 -12.29 14.95 -14.05
N THR A 19 -12.82 14.28 -13.03
CA THR A 19 -13.96 14.79 -12.24
C THR A 19 -13.58 16.05 -11.47
N ALA A 20 -12.40 16.09 -10.83
CA ALA A 20 -11.90 17.27 -10.14
C ALA A 20 -11.76 18.45 -11.11
N ALA A 21 -11.15 18.24 -12.28
CA ALA A 21 -10.99 19.27 -13.30
C ALA A 21 -12.34 19.81 -13.81
N ILE A 22 -13.33 18.93 -14.03
CA ILE A 22 -14.69 19.33 -14.47
C ILE A 22 -15.40 20.14 -13.37
N LEU A 23 -15.27 19.75 -12.11
CA LEU A 23 -15.91 20.44 -10.99
C LEU A 23 -15.31 21.82 -10.76
N GLU A 24 -13.99 21.94 -10.85
CA GLU A 24 -13.26 23.20 -10.67
C GLU A 24 -13.43 24.14 -11.87
N SER A 25 -13.17 23.66 -13.09
CA SER A 25 -13.17 24.51 -14.30
C SER A 25 -14.54 24.68 -14.95
N GLY A 26 -15.44 23.69 -14.80
CA GLY A 26 -16.73 23.67 -15.48
C GLY A 26 -17.87 24.27 -14.66
N LEU A 27 -17.97 23.91 -13.37
CA LEU A 27 -19.11 24.28 -12.52
C LEU A 27 -18.83 25.46 -11.59
N ASN A 28 -17.57 25.91 -11.50
CA ASN A 28 -17.07 27.05 -10.73
C ASN A 28 -17.50 27.06 -9.23
N LEU A 29 -18.01 25.92 -8.74
CA LEU A 29 -18.45 25.66 -7.36
C LEU A 29 -19.28 26.79 -6.69
N THR A 30 -20.05 27.56 -7.47
CA THR A 30 -20.78 28.73 -6.97
C THR A 30 -22.13 28.39 -6.33
N THR A 31 -22.65 27.19 -6.58
CA THR A 31 -23.96 26.76 -6.05
C THR A 31 -23.80 25.69 -4.97
N LEU A 32 -24.72 25.68 -4.00
CA LEU A 32 -24.69 24.75 -2.87
C LEU A 32 -24.84 23.29 -3.33
N ARG A 33 -25.65 23.05 -4.38
CA ARG A 33 -25.84 21.71 -4.94
C ARG A 33 -24.57 21.19 -5.60
N SER A 34 -23.88 22.02 -6.38
CA SER A 34 -22.59 21.64 -6.99
C SER A 34 -21.52 21.41 -5.92
N CYS A 35 -21.50 22.23 -4.86
CA CYS A 35 -20.57 22.09 -3.73
C CYS A 35 -20.79 20.77 -2.96
N ALA A 36 -22.05 20.41 -2.68
CA ALA A 36 -22.40 19.13 -2.06
C ALA A 36 -22.05 17.94 -2.97
N ALA A 37 -22.36 18.02 -4.27
CA ALA A 37 -22.00 16.97 -5.22
C ALA A 37 -20.47 16.78 -5.31
N ALA A 38 -19.71 17.86 -5.24
CA ALA A 38 -18.26 17.84 -5.29
C ALA A 38 -17.63 17.06 -4.13
N ILE A 39 -18.07 17.30 -2.88
CA ILE A 39 -17.55 16.53 -1.73
C ILE A 39 -17.91 15.05 -1.86
N TYR A 40 -19.14 14.71 -2.24
CA TYR A 40 -19.54 13.30 -2.38
C TYR A 40 -18.77 12.57 -3.47
N LEU A 41 -18.57 13.19 -4.63
CA LEU A 41 -17.77 12.62 -5.71
C LEU A 41 -16.30 12.43 -5.27
N CYS A 42 -15.73 13.44 -4.59
CA CYS A 42 -14.38 13.34 -4.03
C CYS A 42 -14.25 12.14 -3.09
N LEU A 43 -15.17 12.01 -2.13
CA LEU A 43 -15.18 10.90 -1.18
C LEU A 43 -15.32 9.55 -1.89
N VAL A 44 -16.27 9.40 -2.82
CA VAL A 44 -16.48 8.14 -3.55
C VAL A 44 -15.20 7.72 -4.27
N PHE A 45 -14.60 8.61 -5.06
CA PHE A 45 -13.38 8.28 -5.81
C PHE A 45 -12.20 7.98 -4.87
N TYR A 46 -12.01 8.79 -3.82
CA TYR A 46 -10.95 8.58 -2.83
C TYR A 46 -11.10 7.23 -2.11
N PHE A 47 -12.30 6.90 -1.62
CA PHE A 47 -12.55 5.62 -0.96
C PHE A 47 -12.43 4.43 -1.93
N CYS A 48 -12.97 4.53 -3.14
CA CYS A 48 -12.82 3.47 -4.14
C CYS A 48 -11.33 3.22 -4.47
N PHE A 49 -10.54 4.28 -4.63
CA PHE A 49 -9.12 4.19 -4.90
C PHE A 49 -8.36 3.55 -3.73
N LYS A 50 -8.61 4.01 -2.51
CA LYS A 50 -8.04 3.43 -1.27
C LYS A 50 -8.37 1.94 -1.12
N ALA A 51 -9.62 1.56 -1.37
CA ALA A 51 -10.05 0.16 -1.31
C ALA A 51 -9.28 -0.71 -2.32
N LEU A 52 -9.14 -0.25 -3.56
CA LEU A 52 -8.40 -0.99 -4.59
C LEU A 52 -6.91 -1.14 -4.23
N ILE A 53 -6.29 -0.14 -3.62
CA ILE A 53 -4.90 -0.25 -3.14
C ILE A 53 -4.77 -1.25 -2.02
N GLN A 54 -5.68 -1.24 -1.05
CA GLN A 54 -5.66 -2.20 0.04
C GLN A 54 -5.80 -3.63 -0.51
N VAL A 55 -6.71 -3.85 -1.48
CA VAL A 55 -6.84 -5.13 -2.18
C VAL A 55 -5.55 -5.49 -2.95
N PHE A 56 -4.91 -4.53 -3.62
CA PHE A 56 -3.64 -4.74 -4.32
C PHE A 56 -2.50 -5.15 -3.38
N LEU A 57 -2.36 -4.48 -2.22
CA LEU A 57 -1.36 -4.81 -1.20
C LEU A 57 -1.59 -6.20 -0.61
N ILE A 58 -2.85 -6.52 -0.29
CA ILE A 58 -3.27 -7.82 0.22
C ILE A 58 -2.97 -8.93 -0.80
N GLU A 59 -3.34 -8.75 -2.06
CA GLU A 59 -3.02 -9.71 -3.13
C GLU A 59 -1.51 -9.87 -3.32
N GLY A 60 -0.76 -8.77 -3.23
CA GLY A 60 0.70 -8.79 -3.25
C GLY A 60 1.28 -9.72 -2.19
N ILE A 61 0.78 -9.60 -0.95
CA ILE A 61 1.18 -10.49 0.16
C ILE A 61 0.80 -11.93 -0.11
N TYR A 62 -0.41 -12.20 -0.63
CA TYR A 62 -0.84 -13.58 -0.89
C TYR A 62 0.00 -14.27 -1.96
N VAL A 63 0.33 -13.57 -3.04
CA VAL A 63 1.24 -14.08 -4.06
C VAL A 63 2.62 -14.39 -3.46
N LEU A 64 3.13 -13.52 -2.57
CA LEU A 64 4.41 -13.71 -1.87
C LEU A 64 4.37 -14.88 -0.88
N ARG A 65 3.30 -15.01 -0.09
CA ARG A 65 3.13 -16.08 0.89
C ARG A 65 3.04 -17.46 0.24
N ARG A 66 2.35 -17.57 -0.91
CA ARG A 66 2.24 -18.82 -1.67
C ARG A 66 3.60 -19.38 -2.10
N HIS A 67 4.59 -18.52 -2.28
CA HIS A 67 5.94 -18.93 -2.67
C HIS A 67 6.84 -19.27 -1.46
N SER A 68 6.55 -18.72 -0.27
CA SER A 68 7.40 -18.88 0.92
C SER A 68 6.95 -20.02 1.85
N THR A 69 5.65 -20.31 1.93
CA THR A 69 5.11 -21.30 2.86
C THR A 69 4.38 -22.39 2.09
N LYS A 70 4.81 -23.63 2.30
CA LYS A 70 4.17 -24.86 1.81
C LYS A 70 3.01 -25.24 2.75
N SER A 71 1.98 -24.41 2.87
CA SER A 71 0.79 -24.71 3.67
C SER A 71 -0.48 -24.70 2.84
N SER A 72 -1.41 -25.56 3.25
CA SER A 72 -2.62 -26.00 2.57
C SER A 72 -3.59 -24.86 2.20
N TRP A 73 -4.35 -25.06 1.13
CA TRP A 73 -5.24 -24.10 0.45
C TRP A 73 -6.43 -23.55 1.28
N HIS A 74 -6.55 -23.91 2.56
CA HIS A 74 -7.68 -23.58 3.45
C HIS A 74 -7.19 -22.94 4.77
N ASP A 75 -6.49 -21.81 4.70
CA ASP A 75 -6.21 -21.02 5.90
C ASP A 75 -7.35 -20.02 6.16
N PRO A 76 -8.18 -20.20 7.22
CA PRO A 76 -9.22 -19.25 7.61
C PRO A 76 -8.66 -17.85 7.91
N VAL A 77 -7.36 -17.76 8.20
CA VAL A 77 -6.60 -16.51 8.35
C VAL A 77 -6.68 -15.63 7.10
N ARG A 78 -6.75 -16.21 5.89
CA ARG A 78 -6.90 -15.45 4.64
C ARG A 78 -8.24 -14.72 4.60
N PHE A 79 -9.32 -15.45 4.85
CA PHE A 79 -10.66 -14.90 4.82
C PHE A 79 -10.89 -13.92 5.98
N ALA A 80 -10.39 -14.25 7.18
CA ALA A 80 -10.48 -13.35 8.34
C ALA A 80 -9.72 -12.03 8.12
N SER A 81 -8.52 -12.07 7.53
CA SER A 81 -7.76 -10.84 7.24
C SER A 81 -8.45 -9.99 6.17
N PHE A 82 -8.94 -10.60 5.10
CA PHE A 82 -9.69 -9.90 4.06
C PHE A 82 -11.00 -9.30 4.61
N ALA A 83 -11.76 -10.08 5.38
CA ALA A 83 -12.99 -9.63 6.01
C ALA A 83 -12.76 -8.51 7.02
N PHE A 84 -11.69 -8.58 7.82
CA PHE A 84 -11.33 -7.51 8.77
C PHE A 84 -11.02 -6.19 8.04
N VAL A 85 -10.25 -6.25 6.95
CA VAL A 85 -9.94 -5.07 6.16
C VAL A 85 -11.20 -4.53 5.47
N VAL A 86 -11.95 -5.37 4.77
CA VAL A 86 -13.17 -4.89 4.09
C VAL A 86 -14.19 -4.33 5.09
N CYS A 87 -14.44 -5.02 6.20
CA CYS A 87 -15.40 -4.58 7.22
C CYS A 87 -14.98 -3.23 7.83
N GLY A 88 -13.73 -3.11 8.29
CA GLY A 88 -13.25 -1.87 8.88
C GLY A 88 -13.31 -0.69 7.89
N PHE A 89 -12.93 -0.93 6.63
CA PHE A 89 -13.01 0.08 5.59
C PHE A 89 -14.45 0.51 5.30
N THR A 90 -15.40 -0.44 5.24
CA THR A 90 -16.82 -0.11 5.01
C THR A 90 -17.42 0.74 6.13
N ILE A 91 -17.07 0.45 7.40
CA ILE A 91 -17.54 1.25 8.54
C ILE A 91 -17.07 2.70 8.42
N ILE A 92 -15.82 2.90 8.03
CA ILE A 92 -15.22 4.24 7.91
C ILE A 92 -15.76 4.99 6.70
N ALA A 93 -15.94 4.30 5.57
CA ALA A 93 -16.58 4.89 4.41
C ALA A 93 -18.00 5.39 4.78
N ILE A 94 -18.80 4.56 5.46
CA ILE A 94 -20.14 4.95 5.92
C ILE A 94 -20.09 6.18 6.82
N THR A 95 -19.22 6.21 7.83
CA THR A 95 -19.12 7.37 8.73
C THR A 95 -18.70 8.65 8.01
N ALA A 96 -17.84 8.55 7.00
CA ALA A 96 -17.45 9.68 6.16
C ALA A 96 -18.58 10.21 5.27
N PHE A 97 -19.46 9.33 4.76
CA PHE A 97 -20.62 9.73 3.96
C PHE A 97 -21.76 10.35 4.77
N VAL A 98 -21.87 10.00 6.06
CA VAL A 98 -22.96 10.51 6.93
C VAL A 98 -22.66 11.92 7.46
N TRP A 99 -21.39 12.28 7.66
CA TRP A 99 -20.99 13.57 8.26
C TRP A 99 -20.06 14.44 7.37
N PRO A 100 -20.36 14.68 6.08
CA PRO A 100 -19.59 15.65 5.29
C PRO A 100 -19.96 17.09 5.66
N VAL A 101 -18.96 17.96 5.71
CA VAL A 101 -19.17 19.40 5.91
C VAL A 101 -18.99 20.11 4.56
N ALA A 102 -20.07 20.70 4.05
CA ALA A 102 -20.05 21.52 2.85
C ALA A 102 -20.81 22.83 3.12
N GLY A 103 -20.16 23.96 2.80
CA GLY A 103 -20.74 25.29 3.01
C GLY A 103 -20.29 26.27 1.93
N LEU A 104 -21.11 27.29 1.70
CA LEU A 104 -20.73 28.43 0.86
C LEU A 104 -20.30 29.58 1.76
N THR A 105 -19.19 30.23 1.44
CA THR A 105 -18.80 31.50 2.05
C THR A 105 -18.71 32.56 0.97
N GLU A 106 -19.29 33.73 1.25
CA GLU A 106 -19.16 34.91 0.42
C GLU A 106 -17.75 35.50 0.55
N GLY A 107 -17.04 35.60 -0.57
CA GLY A 107 -15.70 36.17 -0.63
C GLY A 107 -15.72 37.70 -0.62
N ALA A 108 -14.55 38.31 -0.36
CA ALA A 108 -14.38 39.77 -0.35
C ALA A 108 -14.76 40.45 -1.68
N ASP A 109 -14.70 39.69 -2.79
CA ASP A 109 -14.99 40.17 -4.15
C ASP A 109 -16.48 40.00 -4.54
N GLY A 110 -17.34 39.59 -3.60
CA GLY A 110 -18.76 39.28 -3.85
C GLY A 110 -19.01 37.92 -4.52
N SER A 111 -17.95 37.13 -4.76
CA SER A 111 -18.06 35.78 -5.32
C SER A 111 -18.30 34.72 -4.23
N TYR A 112 -19.21 33.79 -4.45
CA TYR A 112 -19.40 32.63 -3.57
C TYR A 112 -18.31 31.59 -3.81
N THR A 113 -17.61 31.20 -2.73
CA THR A 113 -16.62 30.10 -2.76
C THR A 113 -17.12 28.92 -1.93
N CYS A 114 -16.97 27.72 -2.48
CA CYS A 114 -17.33 26.47 -1.82
C CYS A 114 -16.22 26.03 -0.87
N ARG A 115 -16.57 25.85 0.41
CA ARG A 115 -15.70 25.27 1.43
C ARG A 115 -16.15 23.84 1.72
N ILE A 116 -15.20 22.93 1.57
CA ILE A 116 -15.42 21.50 1.71
C ILE A 116 -14.34 20.99 2.65
N GLY A 117 -14.74 20.34 3.73
CA GLY A 117 -13.80 19.75 4.67
C GLY A 117 -14.29 18.43 5.24
N LEU A 118 -13.34 17.61 5.67
CA LEU A 118 -13.64 16.39 6.42
C LEU A 118 -13.46 16.69 7.91
N PRO A 119 -14.50 16.56 8.74
CA PRO A 119 -14.38 16.90 10.15
C PRO A 119 -13.35 15.98 10.82
N ASN A 120 -12.60 16.52 11.78
CA ASN A 120 -11.59 15.77 12.55
C ASN A 120 -12.15 14.45 13.13
N LYS A 121 -13.46 14.41 13.44
CA LYS A 121 -14.18 13.22 13.90
C LYS A 121 -14.15 12.04 12.91
N VAL A 122 -14.06 12.28 11.61
CA VAL A 122 -13.94 11.26 10.55
C VAL A 122 -12.49 11.08 10.13
N LEU A 123 -11.74 12.18 10.10
CA LEU A 123 -10.33 12.19 9.72
C LEU A 123 -9.46 11.31 10.63
N PHE A 124 -9.63 11.41 11.96
CA PHE A 124 -8.86 10.62 12.92
C PHE A 124 -9.13 9.11 12.82
N PRO A 125 -10.39 8.61 12.79
CA PRO A 125 -10.67 7.20 12.54
C PRO A 125 -10.12 6.69 11.21
N LEU A 126 -10.22 7.48 10.14
CA LEU A 126 -9.68 7.14 8.83
C LEU A 126 -8.15 6.96 8.89
N LEU A 127 -7.44 7.92 9.48
CA LEU A 127 -5.99 7.87 9.67
C LEU A 127 -5.58 6.68 10.56
N ALA A 128 -6.24 6.51 11.70
CA ALA A 128 -5.94 5.43 12.65
C ALA A 128 -6.12 4.05 12.01
N TYR A 129 -7.15 3.88 11.19
CA TYR A 129 -7.41 2.66 10.46
C TYR A 129 -6.37 2.40 9.36
N ASP A 130 -6.04 3.42 8.56
CA ASP A 130 -5.00 3.29 7.52
C ASP A 130 -3.65 2.93 8.16
N ILE A 131 -3.30 3.51 9.32
CA ILE A 131 -2.12 3.12 10.10
C ILE A 131 -2.23 1.67 10.58
N ALA A 132 -3.36 1.28 11.18
CA ALA A 132 -3.56 -0.07 11.72
C ALA A 132 -3.44 -1.15 10.63
N VAL A 133 -4.06 -0.94 9.46
CA VAL A 133 -3.96 -1.86 8.32
C VAL A 133 -2.53 -1.92 7.79
N ASN A 134 -1.89 -0.77 7.53
CA ASN A 134 -0.51 -0.77 7.04
C ASN A 134 0.48 -1.37 8.04
N LEU A 135 0.28 -1.16 9.34
CA LEU A 135 1.07 -1.80 10.40
C LEU A 135 0.86 -3.31 10.41
N PHE A 136 -0.40 -3.77 10.31
CA PHE A 136 -0.71 -5.20 10.22
C PHE A 136 -0.07 -5.86 9.00
N LEU A 137 -0.15 -5.24 7.83
CA LEU A 137 0.50 -5.72 6.61
C LEU A 137 2.03 -5.74 6.76
N THR A 138 2.59 -4.70 7.37
CA THR A 138 4.02 -4.59 7.69
C THR A 138 4.48 -5.72 8.62
N LEU A 139 3.72 -6.01 9.68
CA LEU A 139 4.03 -7.11 10.60
C LEU A 139 4.03 -8.46 9.87
N ILE A 140 3.07 -8.69 8.97
CA ILE A 140 3.06 -9.90 8.14
C ILE A 140 4.33 -9.99 7.29
N PHE A 141 4.74 -8.90 6.63
CA PHE A 141 5.98 -8.89 5.84
C PHE A 141 7.22 -9.17 6.69
N VAL A 142 7.31 -8.56 7.88
CA VAL A 142 8.43 -8.79 8.81
C VAL A 142 8.46 -10.23 9.29
N VAL A 143 7.31 -10.81 9.64
CA VAL A 143 7.21 -12.23 10.03
C VAL A 143 7.62 -13.15 8.87
N LEU A 144 7.25 -12.84 7.63
CA LEU A 144 7.68 -13.62 6.46
C LEU A 144 9.19 -13.47 6.19
N LEU A 145 9.77 -12.29 6.45
CA LEU A 145 11.21 -12.03 6.26
C LEU A 145 12.08 -12.61 7.37
N TRP A 146 11.56 -12.72 8.61
CA TRP A 146 12.32 -13.11 9.78
C TRP A 146 13.07 -14.45 9.65
N PRO A 147 12.46 -15.55 9.14
CA PRO A 147 13.16 -16.82 8.92
C PRO A 147 14.34 -16.68 7.95
N ALA A 148 14.17 -15.92 6.86
CA ALA A 148 15.21 -15.68 5.88
C ALA A 148 16.36 -14.82 6.44
N LEU A 149 16.06 -13.88 7.35
CA LEU A 149 17.07 -13.08 8.05
C LEU A 149 17.85 -13.90 9.09
N LYS A 150 17.18 -14.79 9.83
CA LYS A 150 17.80 -15.66 10.83
C LYS A 150 18.82 -16.60 10.19
N TYR A 151 18.47 -17.21 9.05
CA TYR A 151 19.37 -18.11 8.30
C TYR A 151 20.63 -17.41 7.77
N ARG A 152 20.53 -16.14 7.35
CA ARG A 152 21.71 -15.36 6.93
C ARG A 152 22.60 -15.00 8.12
N LYS A 153 22.02 -14.64 9.28
CA LYS A 153 22.78 -14.35 10.49
C LYS A 153 23.60 -15.57 10.93
N SER A 154 23.00 -16.77 10.93
CA SER A 154 23.73 -18.00 11.28
C SER A 154 24.88 -18.29 10.30
N LEU A 155 24.65 -18.13 8.98
CA LEU A 155 25.69 -18.31 7.96
C LEU A 155 26.85 -17.31 8.07
N LEU A 156 26.58 -16.04 8.38
CA LEU A 156 27.63 -15.04 8.58
C LEU A 156 28.44 -15.30 9.86
N ILE A 157 27.80 -15.79 10.91
CA ILE A 157 28.45 -16.18 12.16
C ILE A 157 29.36 -17.41 11.92
N GLU A 158 28.87 -18.45 11.23
CA GLU A 158 29.70 -19.61 10.85
C GLU A 158 30.88 -19.22 9.94
N ALA A 159 30.66 -18.35 8.95
CA ALA A 159 31.73 -17.87 8.08
C ALA A 159 32.80 -17.06 8.85
N SER A 160 32.40 -16.31 9.88
CA SER A 160 33.33 -15.59 10.75
C SER A 160 34.13 -16.52 11.68
N GLN A 161 33.54 -17.63 12.13
CA GLN A 161 34.22 -18.61 12.99
C GLN A 161 35.15 -19.55 12.19
N ALA A 162 34.79 -19.90 10.95
CA ALA A 162 35.64 -20.69 10.05
C ALA A 162 36.94 -19.96 9.64
N SER A 163 37.01 -18.64 9.85
CA SER A 163 38.20 -17.83 9.58
C SER A 163 39.23 -17.82 10.73
N GLN A 164 38.91 -18.33 11.93
CA GLN A 164 39.81 -18.24 13.10
C GLN A 164 40.26 -19.59 13.69
N GLY A 165 39.80 -20.74 13.16
CA GLY A 165 40.06 -22.06 13.75
C GLY A 165 40.84 -23.02 12.86
N GLY A 166 42.02 -22.64 12.37
CA GLY A 166 42.92 -23.54 11.64
C GLY A 166 43.93 -24.24 12.56
N GLY A 167 43.47 -25.17 13.40
CA GLY A 167 44.33 -26.04 14.22
C GLY A 167 44.69 -27.34 13.47
N PRO A 168 45.93 -27.86 13.52
CA PRO A 168 46.36 -28.94 12.61
C PRO A 168 45.79 -30.36 12.87
N TRP A 169 44.99 -30.58 13.92
CA TRP A 169 44.49 -31.91 14.28
C TRP A 169 43.08 -31.84 14.88
N SER A 170 42.06 -32.26 14.14
CA SER A 170 40.75 -32.63 14.71
C SER A 170 40.15 -33.82 13.96
N PRO A 171 39.65 -34.86 14.66
CA PRO A 171 39.02 -36.04 14.05
C PRO A 171 37.81 -35.69 13.19
N HIS A 172 37.69 -36.36 12.06
CA HIS A 172 36.64 -36.21 11.06
C HIS A 172 35.36 -36.91 11.55
N GLU A 173 34.53 -36.23 12.35
CA GLU A 173 33.15 -36.66 12.59
C GLU A 173 32.29 -36.25 11.39
N ASP A 174 31.81 -37.24 10.63
CA ASP A 174 30.83 -37.08 9.55
C ASP A 174 29.49 -36.60 10.12
N TYR A 175 29.40 -35.30 10.40
CA TYR A 175 28.12 -34.62 10.56
C TYR A 175 27.47 -34.51 9.18
N PRO A 176 26.18 -34.89 9.00
CA PRO A 176 25.51 -34.70 7.72
C PRO A 176 25.53 -33.21 7.38
N SER A 177 26.37 -32.88 6.41
CA SER A 177 26.61 -31.53 5.95
C SER A 177 25.29 -30.96 5.45
N THR A 178 24.76 -29.96 6.16
CA THR A 178 23.59 -29.19 5.72
C THR A 178 23.86 -28.41 4.43
N ARG A 179 25.07 -28.53 3.86
CA ARG A 179 25.47 -27.93 2.57
C ARG A 179 24.85 -28.64 1.36
N ASP A 180 24.31 -29.85 1.48
CA ASP A 180 23.69 -30.55 0.35
C ASP A 180 22.23 -30.15 0.04
N ILE A 181 21.61 -29.28 0.86
CA ILE A 181 20.27 -28.72 0.57
C ILE A 181 20.35 -27.34 -0.12
N SER A 182 21.52 -26.71 -0.17
CA SER A 182 21.69 -25.33 -0.68
C SER A 182 22.56 -25.26 -1.92
N GLY A 183 22.07 -25.84 -3.02
CA GLY A 183 22.62 -25.55 -4.35
C GLY A 183 22.63 -24.03 -4.65
N PRO A 184 23.52 -23.54 -5.53
CA PRO A 184 23.62 -22.12 -5.90
C PRO A 184 22.28 -21.53 -6.37
N GLY A 185 21.41 -22.34 -6.98
CA GLY A 185 20.04 -21.96 -7.35
C GLY A 185 19.13 -21.62 -6.16
N THR A 186 19.24 -22.34 -5.04
CA THR A 186 18.40 -22.10 -3.84
C THR A 186 18.74 -20.78 -3.17
N LYS A 187 20.04 -20.45 -3.05
CA LYS A 187 20.50 -19.15 -2.50
C LYS A 187 20.03 -17.98 -3.36
N GLN A 188 20.05 -18.13 -4.68
CA GLN A 188 19.58 -17.12 -5.60
C GLN A 188 18.06 -16.88 -5.48
N HIS A 189 17.25 -17.94 -5.40
CA HIS A 189 15.80 -17.83 -5.21
C HIS A 189 15.41 -17.14 -3.90
N VAL A 190 16.10 -17.44 -2.79
CA VAL A 190 15.85 -16.80 -1.48
C VAL A 190 16.20 -15.30 -1.50
N ASN A 191 17.32 -14.92 -2.12
CA ASN A 191 17.70 -13.51 -2.25
C ASN A 191 16.74 -12.74 -3.16
N GLN A 192 16.24 -13.36 -4.24
CA GLN A 192 15.23 -12.75 -5.09
C GLN A 192 13.91 -12.53 -4.33
N LEU A 193 13.44 -13.52 -3.57
CA LEU A 193 12.24 -13.40 -2.74
C LEU A 193 12.38 -12.28 -1.70
N ARG A 194 13.54 -12.18 -1.04
CA ARG A 194 13.85 -11.12 -0.07
C ARG A 194 13.78 -9.73 -0.70
N ASN A 195 14.36 -9.54 -1.89
CA ASN A 195 14.34 -8.24 -2.56
C ASN A 195 12.91 -7.83 -2.93
N VAL A 196 12.07 -8.77 -3.37
CA VAL A 196 10.64 -8.51 -3.64
C VAL A 196 9.91 -8.14 -2.35
N LEU A 197 10.13 -8.88 -1.25
CA LEU A 197 9.53 -8.60 0.05
C LEU A 197 9.94 -7.22 0.60
N LEU A 198 11.22 -6.86 0.51
CA LEU A 198 11.70 -5.54 0.94
C LEU A 198 11.13 -4.40 0.10
N LYS A 199 10.95 -4.61 -1.21
CA LYS A 199 10.32 -3.60 -2.08
C LYS A 199 8.84 -3.44 -1.77
N CYS A 200 8.12 -4.52 -1.45
CA CYS A 200 6.73 -4.45 -0.98
C CYS A 200 6.61 -3.78 0.39
N LEU A 201 7.54 -4.03 1.30
CA LEU A 201 7.63 -3.33 2.59
C LEU A 201 7.84 -1.83 2.37
N ALA A 202 8.81 -1.45 1.54
CA ALA A 202 9.05 -0.05 1.19
C ALA A 202 7.81 0.61 0.56
N ALA A 203 7.11 -0.09 -0.31
CA ALA A 203 5.87 0.41 -0.92
C ALA A 203 4.77 0.69 0.12
N SER A 204 4.53 -0.23 1.06
CA SER A 204 3.52 -0.01 2.12
C SER A 204 3.89 1.19 2.99
N VAL A 205 5.17 1.36 3.33
CA VAL A 205 5.66 2.53 4.08
C VAL A 205 5.46 3.83 3.29
N LEU A 206 5.79 3.84 1.99
CA LEU A 206 5.60 5.03 1.15
C LEU A 206 4.13 5.43 1.01
N VAL A 207 3.23 4.45 0.82
CA VAL A 207 1.77 4.69 0.78
C VAL A 207 1.27 5.27 2.11
N LEU A 208 1.75 4.72 3.23
CA LEU A 208 1.39 5.22 4.55
C LEU A 208 1.87 6.65 4.78
N ILE A 209 3.12 6.96 4.43
CA ILE A 209 3.68 8.31 4.57
C ILE A 209 2.89 9.31 3.72
N SER A 210 2.62 8.98 2.45
CA SER A 210 1.79 9.82 1.56
C SER A 210 0.45 10.15 2.22
N THR A 211 -0.20 9.14 2.78
CA THR A 211 -1.50 9.28 3.44
C THR A 211 -1.40 10.16 4.70
N ILE A 212 -0.38 9.95 5.54
CA ILE A 212 -0.19 10.75 6.75
C ILE A 212 0.02 12.22 6.40
N VAL A 213 0.86 12.53 5.41
CA VAL A 213 1.10 13.89 4.95
C VAL A 213 -0.19 14.51 4.42
N ASN A 214 -0.93 13.79 3.58
CA ASN A 214 -2.21 14.23 3.02
C ASN A 214 -3.24 14.58 4.11
N LEU A 215 -3.42 13.69 5.09
CA LEU A 215 -4.39 13.89 6.17
C LEU A 215 -3.90 14.95 7.17
N ALA A 216 -2.59 15.10 7.39
CA ALA A 216 -2.03 16.16 8.22
C ALA A 216 -2.25 17.54 7.60
N LEU A 217 -2.12 17.66 6.27
CA LEU A 217 -2.45 18.91 5.54
C LEU A 217 -3.93 19.26 5.72
N LEU A 218 -4.84 18.29 5.53
CA LEU A 218 -6.28 18.51 5.76
C LEU A 218 -6.59 18.86 7.22
N HIS A 219 -5.91 18.22 8.18
CA HIS A 219 -6.10 18.53 9.60
C HIS A 219 -5.67 19.96 9.94
N SER A 220 -4.58 20.44 9.36
CA SER A 220 -4.03 21.76 9.67
C SER A 220 -4.92 22.94 9.27
N TRP A 221 -5.98 22.70 8.49
CA TRP A 221 -6.86 23.74 7.96
C TRP A 221 -8.24 23.82 8.63
N ASP A 222 -8.47 23.02 9.69
CA ASP A 222 -9.62 23.11 10.62
C ASP A 222 -10.99 23.27 9.94
N GLY A 223 -11.17 22.67 8.75
CA GLY A 223 -12.45 22.65 8.03
C GLY A 223 -12.87 23.95 7.37
N HIS A 224 -11.96 24.93 7.25
CA HIS A 224 -12.18 26.19 6.54
C HIS A 224 -11.53 26.22 5.13
N GLU A 225 -11.01 25.09 4.66
CA GLU A 225 -10.39 25.00 3.34
C GLU A 225 -11.37 25.24 2.19
N GLN A 226 -10.84 25.85 1.13
CA GLN A 226 -11.56 25.98 -0.14
C GLN A 226 -11.56 24.61 -0.85
N GLY A 227 -12.67 24.25 -1.50
CA GLY A 227 -12.85 22.90 -2.08
C GLY A 227 -11.73 22.45 -3.02
N TRP A 228 -11.14 23.36 -3.79
CA TRP A 228 -10.02 23.06 -4.69
C TRP A 228 -8.75 22.58 -3.96
N LEU A 229 -8.52 23.03 -2.72
CA LEU A 229 -7.42 22.55 -1.90
C LEU A 229 -7.62 21.08 -1.52
N CYS A 230 -8.84 20.70 -1.13
CA CYS A 230 -9.19 19.30 -0.84
C CYS A 230 -8.97 18.41 -2.07
N PHE A 231 -9.45 18.83 -3.24
CA PHE A 231 -9.24 18.10 -4.50
C PHE A 231 -7.76 17.96 -4.85
N THR A 232 -6.98 19.04 -4.71
CA THR A 232 -5.55 19.03 -5.02
C THR A 232 -4.79 18.07 -4.10
N VAL A 233 -5.05 18.13 -2.79
CA VAL A 233 -4.41 17.29 -1.78
C VAL A 233 -4.77 15.82 -2.01
N CYS A 234 -6.06 15.49 -2.17
CA CYS A 234 -6.50 14.14 -2.52
C CYS A 234 -5.91 13.63 -3.86
N THR A 235 -5.79 14.50 -4.86
CA THR A 235 -5.18 14.15 -6.17
C THR A 235 -3.71 13.82 -6.00
N PHE A 236 -3.00 14.58 -5.19
CA PHE A 236 -1.59 14.33 -4.89
C PHE A 236 -1.42 12.97 -4.20
N ASP A 237 -2.24 12.64 -3.21
CA ASP A 237 -2.18 11.33 -2.53
C ASP A 237 -2.47 10.16 -3.48
N VAL A 238 -3.55 10.25 -4.27
CA VAL A 238 -3.91 9.24 -5.28
C VAL A 238 -2.76 9.04 -6.28
N THR A 239 -2.15 10.14 -6.74
CA THR A 239 -1.05 10.10 -7.71
C THR A 239 0.21 9.49 -7.10
N ALA A 240 0.59 9.90 -5.89
CA ALA A 240 1.74 9.34 -5.18
C ALA A 240 1.58 7.83 -4.98
N GLN A 241 0.37 7.39 -4.62
CA GLN A 241 0.06 5.98 -4.47
C GLN A 241 0.09 5.20 -5.81
N LEU A 242 -0.39 5.77 -6.92
CA LEU A 242 -0.24 5.17 -8.27
C LEU A 242 1.23 5.01 -8.65
N CYS A 243 2.06 6.03 -8.41
CA CYS A 243 3.50 5.96 -8.66
C CYS A 243 4.15 4.80 -7.90
N VAL A 244 3.77 4.61 -6.63
CA VAL A 244 4.26 3.48 -5.81
C VAL A 244 3.79 2.14 -6.38
N VAL A 245 2.53 2.03 -6.82
CA VAL A 245 2.01 0.81 -7.45
C VAL A 245 2.78 0.48 -8.73
N HIS A 246 2.99 1.46 -9.61
CA HIS A 246 3.76 1.29 -10.85
C HIS A 246 5.22 0.91 -10.58
N TRP A 247 5.85 1.53 -9.58
CA TRP A 247 7.20 1.17 -9.14
C TRP A 247 7.31 -0.31 -8.73
N VAL A 248 6.29 -0.84 -8.05
CA VAL A 248 6.25 -2.23 -7.60
C VAL A 248 5.91 -3.19 -8.73
N THR A 249 5.11 -2.77 -9.72
CA THR A 249 4.65 -3.65 -10.82
C THR A 249 5.69 -3.81 -11.92
N VAL A 250 6.44 -2.76 -12.27
CA VAL A 250 7.42 -2.78 -13.38
C VAL A 250 8.49 -3.87 -13.21
N GLU A 251 8.92 -4.15 -11.97
CA GLU A 251 9.94 -5.19 -11.73
C GLU A 251 9.42 -6.63 -11.87
N LYS A 252 8.10 -6.85 -11.78
CA LYS A 252 7.52 -8.18 -12.02
C LYS A 252 7.68 -8.60 -13.48
N THR A 253 7.76 -7.64 -14.41
CA THR A 253 7.87 -7.90 -15.84
C THR A 253 9.32 -8.08 -16.30
N ALA A 254 10.29 -7.44 -15.62
CA ALA A 254 11.72 -7.52 -15.96
C ALA A 254 12.40 -8.87 -15.58
N LYS A 255 11.78 -9.68 -14.72
CA LYS A 255 12.32 -10.98 -14.24
C LYS A 255 11.58 -12.21 -14.78
N ALA A 256 10.92 -12.12 -15.94
CA ALA A 256 10.48 -13.33 -16.63
C ALA A 256 11.74 -14.13 -17.04
N PRO A 257 11.94 -15.37 -16.58
CA PRO A 257 13.08 -16.17 -16.98
C PRO A 257 12.98 -16.43 -18.49
N GLN A 258 13.95 -15.94 -19.26
CA GLN A 258 14.18 -16.43 -20.62
C GLN A 258 14.37 -17.94 -20.50
N ARG A 259 13.34 -18.69 -20.87
CA ARG A 259 13.41 -20.13 -21.07
C ARG A 259 14.29 -20.31 -22.30
N SER A 260 15.60 -20.48 -22.09
CA SER A 260 16.54 -20.85 -23.14
C SER A 260 16.03 -22.15 -23.77
N SER A 261 15.48 -22.05 -24.97
CA SER A 261 15.16 -23.21 -25.79
C SER A 261 16.47 -23.90 -26.12
N PRO A 262 16.67 -25.18 -25.77
CA PRO A 262 17.74 -25.96 -26.37
C PRO A 262 17.34 -26.21 -27.84
N ARG A 263 18.21 -25.78 -28.76
CA ARG A 263 18.34 -26.40 -30.09
C ARG A 263 19.68 -27.10 -30.11
#